data_AF-A0A351Y803-F1
#
_entry.id   AF-A0A351Y803-F1
#
_cell.length_a   1.000
_cell.length_b   1.000
_cell.length_c   1.000
_cell.angle_alpha   90.00
_cell.angle_beta   90.00
_cell.angle_gamma   90.00
#
_symmetry.space_group_name_H-M   'P 1'
#
loop_
_entity.id
_entity.type
_entity.pdbx_description
1 polymer ?
#
loop_
_entity_poly.entity_id
_entity_poly.type
_entity_poly.pdbx_seq_one_letter_code
_entity_poly.pdbx_strand_id
1 'polypeptide(L)'
;MASFLNANENEIVFTSGATMGLNLVAFGYGVKFLKEGDEILLTEAEHASNVLPWFKVAEMTGAIIKYIPLDKEGRLTIENLKKTITSKTKIVAAA
;
A
#
# COMPACT_ATOMS: atom_id res chain seq x y z
N MET A 1 8.94 19.93 9.17
CA MET A 1 8.39 18.60 8.81
C MET A 1 9.50 17.65 8.37
N ALA A 2 10.29 17.98 7.34
CA ALA A 2 11.39 17.14 6.84
C ALA A 2 12.36 16.65 7.94
N SER A 3 12.88 17.56 8.76
CA SER A 3 13.74 17.21 9.90
C SER A 3 13.06 16.33 10.96
N PHE A 4 11.75 16.50 11.20
CA PHE A 4 11.01 15.65 12.14
C PHE A 4 10.92 14.20 11.66
N LEU A 5 10.88 13.99 10.34
CA LEU A 5 10.83 12.67 9.70
C LEU A 5 12.22 12.16 9.26
N ASN A 6 13.30 12.89 9.56
CA ASN A 6 14.65 12.59 9.09
C ASN A 6 14.74 12.42 7.54
N ALA A 7 14.08 13.30 6.80
CA ALA A 7 14.01 13.28 5.32
C ALA A 7 14.49 14.60 4.70
N ASN A 8 14.75 14.61 3.39
CA ASN A 8 15.04 15.83 2.64
C ASN A 8 13.77 16.61 2.32
N GLU A 9 13.86 17.93 2.19
CA GLU A 9 12.70 18.76 1.88
C GLU A 9 12.05 18.42 0.53
N ASN A 10 12.86 17.99 -0.45
CA ASN A 10 12.39 17.56 -1.77
C ASN A 10 11.62 16.23 -1.75
N GLU A 11 11.63 15.50 -0.63
CA GLU A 11 10.87 14.26 -0.42
C GLU A 11 9.53 14.53 0.30
N ILE A 12 9.25 15.78 0.70
CA ILE A 12 8.04 16.17 1.42
C ILE A 12 7.02 16.83 0.49
N VAL A 13 5.88 16.18 0.33
CA VAL A 13 4.72 16.74 -0.36
C VAL A 13 3.62 17.00 0.67
N PHE A 14 3.21 18.26 0.82
CA PHE A 14 2.06 18.60 1.66
C PHE A 14 0.76 18.24 0.96
N THR A 15 -0.12 17.54 1.67
CA THR A 15 -1.48 17.19 1.24
C THR A 15 -2.48 17.63 2.30
N SER A 16 -3.78 17.56 2.01
CA SER A 16 -4.82 17.89 3.01
C SER A 16 -4.96 16.86 4.14
N GLY A 17 -4.20 15.75 4.09
CA GLY A 17 -4.17 14.71 5.12
C GLY A 17 -3.65 13.37 4.60
N ALA A 18 -3.49 12.40 5.51
CA ALA A 18 -2.96 11.07 5.18
C ALA A 18 -3.75 10.39 4.04
N THR A 19 -5.10 10.48 4.06
CA THR A 19 -5.95 9.96 2.99
C THR A 19 -5.55 10.50 1.61
N MET A 20 -5.32 11.81 1.47
CA MET A 20 -4.89 12.38 0.19
C MET A 20 -3.45 12.00 -0.18
N GLY A 21 -2.56 11.85 0.81
CA GLY A 21 -1.22 11.31 0.58
C GLY A 21 -1.24 9.89 0.02
N LEU A 22 -2.06 9.01 0.59
CA LEU A 22 -2.22 7.63 0.12
C LEU A 22 -2.83 7.58 -1.28
N ASN A 23 -3.83 8.43 -1.56
CA ASN A 23 -4.41 8.56 -2.90
C ASN A 23 -3.37 9.03 -3.92
N LEU A 24 -2.50 9.99 -3.56
CA LEU A 24 -1.45 10.47 -4.45
C LEU A 24 -0.51 9.34 -4.87
N VAL A 25 -0.12 8.45 -3.94
CA VAL A 25 0.71 7.28 -4.26
C VAL A 25 -0.07 6.27 -5.08
N ALA A 26 -1.27 5.87 -4.65
CA ALA A 26 -2.06 4.85 -5.33
C ALA A 26 -2.36 5.24 -6.79
N PHE A 27 -2.83 6.46 -7.03
CA PHE A 27 -3.16 6.91 -8.39
C PHE A 27 -1.95 7.37 -9.18
N GLY A 28 -0.97 8.05 -8.55
CA GLY A 28 0.21 8.56 -9.24
C GLY A 28 1.22 7.47 -9.63
N TYR A 29 1.39 6.47 -8.77
CA TYR A 29 2.28 5.33 -9.01
C TYR A 29 1.51 4.10 -9.49
N GLY A 30 0.48 3.68 -8.75
CA GLY A 30 -0.23 2.43 -8.99
C GLY A 30 -0.84 2.35 -10.40
N VAL A 31 -1.64 3.34 -10.80
CA VAL A 31 -2.26 3.37 -12.15
C VAL A 31 -1.20 3.40 -13.26
N LYS A 32 -0.06 4.04 -13.02
CA LYS A 32 0.99 4.23 -14.03
C LYS A 32 1.86 2.99 -14.24
N PHE A 33 2.14 2.23 -13.17
CA PHE A 33 3.18 1.21 -13.19
C PHE A 33 2.67 -0.22 -12.97
N LEU A 34 1.51 -0.40 -12.34
CA LEU A 34 0.94 -1.73 -12.14
C LEU A 34 0.29 -2.23 -13.42
N LYS A 35 0.39 -3.55 -13.62
CA LYS A 35 -0.15 -4.25 -14.77
C LYS A 35 -1.02 -5.42 -14.33
N GLU A 36 -1.72 -5.99 -15.29
CA GLU A 36 -2.57 -7.15 -15.06
C GLU A 36 -1.77 -8.29 -14.40
N GLY A 37 -2.30 -8.80 -13.29
CA GLY A 37 -1.70 -9.88 -12.51
C GLY A 37 -0.58 -9.47 -11.55
N ASP A 38 -0.15 -8.20 -11.51
CA ASP A 38 0.69 -7.69 -10.42
C ASP A 38 -0.07 -7.74 -9.10
N GLU A 39 0.63 -7.93 -7.98
CA GLU A 39 0.01 -8.11 -6.67
C GLU A 39 0.24 -6.88 -5.78
N ILE A 40 -0.85 -6.42 -5.16
CA ILE A 40 -0.86 -5.41 -4.10
C ILE A 40 -1.23 -6.13 -2.80
N LEU A 41 -0.34 -6.09 -1.81
CA LEU A 41 -0.58 -6.68 -0.50
C LEU A 41 -1.10 -5.64 0.49
N LEU A 42 -2.21 -5.96 1.15
CA LEU A 42 -2.81 -5.19 2.25
C LEU A 42 -2.83 -6.05 3.52
N THR A 43 -2.87 -5.45 4.71
CA THR A 43 -3.15 -6.20 5.94
C THR A 43 -4.66 -6.31 6.18
N GLU A 44 -5.10 -7.30 6.97
CA GLU A 44 -6.51 -7.44 7.33
C GLU A 44 -7.00 -6.35 8.30
N ALA A 45 -6.09 -5.63 8.96
CA ALA A 45 -6.38 -4.57 9.92
C ALA A 45 -6.31 -3.14 9.32
N GLU A 46 -6.19 -3.01 8.00
CA GLU A 46 -6.00 -1.70 7.37
C GLU A 46 -7.20 -0.76 7.51
N HIS A 47 -6.91 0.51 7.78
CA HIS A 47 -7.91 1.57 7.73
C HIS A 47 -8.41 1.76 6.29
N ALA A 48 -9.71 2.07 6.12
CA ALA A 48 -10.34 2.17 4.80
C ALA A 48 -9.62 3.13 3.84
N SER A 49 -9.01 4.21 4.34
CA SER A 49 -8.23 5.16 3.52
C SER A 49 -7.01 4.53 2.84
N ASN A 50 -6.44 3.46 3.42
CA ASN A 50 -5.33 2.70 2.87
C ASN A 50 -5.77 1.43 2.13
N VAL A 51 -7.09 1.21 1.99
CA VAL A 51 -7.66 0.06 1.27
C VAL A 51 -8.32 0.51 -0.02
N LEU A 52 -9.25 1.46 0.07
CA LEU A 52 -10.13 1.86 -1.03
C LEU A 52 -9.38 2.36 -2.29
N PRO A 53 -8.30 3.15 -2.19
CA PRO A 53 -7.56 3.57 -3.38
C PRO A 53 -6.97 2.39 -4.15
N TRP A 54 -6.46 1.37 -3.46
CA TRP A 54 -5.86 0.19 -4.11
C TRP A 54 -6.89 -0.69 -4.80
N PHE A 55 -8.09 -0.83 -4.23
CA PHE A 55 -9.20 -1.48 -4.94
C PHE A 55 -9.52 -0.77 -6.26
N LYS A 56 -9.53 0.57 -6.27
CA LYS A 56 -9.78 1.32 -7.51
C LYS A 56 -8.64 1.16 -8.51
N VAL A 57 -7.39 1.19 -8.05
CA VAL A 57 -6.21 0.93 -8.89
C VAL A 57 -6.24 -0.47 -9.49
N ALA A 58 -6.59 -1.49 -8.69
CA ALA A 58 -6.74 -2.86 -9.14
C ALA A 58 -7.78 -3.00 -10.24
N GLU A 59 -8.95 -2.36 -10.08
CA GLU A 59 -10.00 -2.31 -11.11
C GLU A 59 -9.49 -1.69 -12.43
N MET A 60 -8.66 -0.65 -12.34
CA MET A 60 -8.15 0.07 -13.52
C MET A 60 -6.99 -0.65 -14.24
N THR A 61 -6.20 -1.43 -13.50
CA THR A 61 -4.93 -2.01 -14.01
C THR A 61 -4.96 -3.51 -14.20
N GLY A 62 -5.97 -4.20 -13.64
CA GLY A 62 -6.00 -5.66 -13.55
C GLY A 62 -5.06 -6.23 -12.48
N ALA A 63 -4.49 -5.38 -11.61
CA ALA A 63 -3.71 -5.85 -10.47
C ALA A 63 -4.62 -6.62 -9.49
N ILE A 64 -4.02 -7.53 -8.72
CA ILE A 64 -4.71 -8.41 -7.79
C ILE A 64 -4.45 -7.95 -6.36
N ILE A 65 -5.52 -7.72 -5.60
CA ILE A 65 -5.44 -7.47 -4.17
C ILE A 65 -5.29 -8.80 -3.44
N LYS A 66 -4.30 -8.89 -2.54
CA LYS A 66 -4.12 -10.00 -1.61
C LYS A 66 -3.97 -9.46 -0.19
N TYR A 67 -4.42 -10.26 0.77
CA TYR A 67 -4.31 -9.92 2.18
C TYR A 67 -3.17 -10.69 2.86
N ILE A 68 -2.44 -9.99 3.73
CA ILE A 68 -1.47 -10.57 4.64
C ILE A 68 -2.23 -10.95 5.90
N PRO A 69 -2.30 -12.25 6.25
CA PRO A 69 -3.04 -12.70 7.42
C PRO A 69 -2.38 -12.20 8.69
N LEU A 70 -3.19 -11.93 9.71
CA LEU A 70 -2.71 -11.63 11.05
C LEU A 70 -2.51 -12.93 11.85
N ASP A 71 -1.67 -12.88 12.90
CA ASP A 71 -1.63 -13.96 13.87
C ASP A 71 -2.89 -13.97 14.77
N LYS A 72 -2.98 -14.97 15.65
CA LYS A 72 -4.11 -15.11 16.59
C LYS A 72 -4.23 -13.95 17.59
N GLU A 73 -3.19 -13.14 17.75
CA GLU A 73 -3.18 -11.91 18.53
C GLU A 73 -3.52 -10.65 17.70
N GLY A 74 -3.85 -10.81 16.42
CA GLY A 74 -4.16 -9.70 15.51
C GLY A 74 -2.93 -8.94 15.03
N ARG A 75 -1.74 -9.52 15.10
CA ARG A 75 -0.49 -8.86 14.71
C ARG A 75 -0.04 -9.26 13.32
N LEU A 76 0.48 -8.27 12.59
CA LEU A 76 1.26 -8.52 11.39
C LEU A 76 2.62 -9.11 11.79
N THR A 77 2.92 -10.31 11.32
CA THR A 77 4.21 -10.96 11.56
C THR A 77 5.08 -10.94 10.31
N ILE A 78 6.40 -10.92 10.50
CA ILE A 78 7.37 -11.05 9.40
C ILE A 78 7.19 -12.38 8.66
N GLU A 79 6.81 -13.44 9.37
CA GLU A 79 6.55 -14.75 8.78
C GLU A 79 5.35 -14.70 7.82
N ASN A 80 4.23 -14.11 8.24
CA ASN A 80 3.05 -13.95 7.39
C ASN A 80 3.35 -13.08 6.18
N LEU A 81 4.05 -11.95 6.36
CA LEU A 81 4.47 -11.09 5.26
C LEU A 81 5.31 -11.87 4.24
N LYS A 82 6.34 -12.60 4.69
CA LYS A 82 7.23 -13.38 3.80
C LYS A 82 6.50 -14.48 3.05
N LYS A 83 5.52 -15.14 3.68
CA LYS A 83 4.70 -16.19 3.03
C LYS A 83 3.78 -15.63 1.96
N THR A 84 3.30 -14.40 2.12
CA THR A 84 2.39 -13.77 1.17
C THR A 84 3.12 -13.11 -0.01
N ILE A 85 4.35 -12.62 0.19
CA ILE A 85 5.14 -12.02 -0.90
C ILE A 85 5.47 -13.07 -1.97
N THR A 86 5.21 -12.71 -3.22
CA THR A 86 5.57 -13.50 -4.40
C THR A 86 6.41 -12.67 -5.37
N SER A 87 6.89 -13.29 -6.45
CA SER A 87 7.56 -12.56 -7.54
C SER A 87 6.66 -11.54 -8.25
N LYS A 88 5.33 -11.63 -8.07
CA LYS A 88 4.35 -10.71 -8.62
C LYS A 88 4.03 -9.54 -7.69
N THR A 89 4.46 -9.57 -6.43
CA THR A 89 4.23 -8.47 -5.49
C THR A 89 4.96 -7.21 -5.93
N LYS A 90 4.22 -6.12 -6.14
CA LYS A 90 4.75 -4.80 -6.52
C LYS A 90 4.52 -3.73 -5.46
N ILE A 91 3.47 -3.88 -4.65
CA ILE A 91 3.13 -2.96 -3.57
C ILE A 91 2.82 -3.77 -2.31
N VAL A 92 3.33 -3.29 -1.19
CA VAL A 92 2.86 -3.67 0.15
C VAL A 92 2.42 -2.38 0.83
N ALA A 93 1.13 -2.25 1.12
CA ALA A 93 0.59 -1.11 1.85
C ALA A 93 0.12 -1.60 3.22
N ALA A 94 0.87 -1.19 4.25
CA ALA A 94 0.61 -1.50 5.65
C ALA A 94 0.94 -0.26 6.50
N ALA A 95 0.03 0.16 7.38
CA ALA A 95 0.18 1.38 8.18
C ALA A 95 -0.30 1.20 9.63
#